data_AF-A0A3G1DGE8-F1
#
_entry.id   AF-A0A3G1DGE8-F1
#
_cell.length_a   1.000
_cell.length_b   1.000
_cell.length_c   1.000
_cell.angle_alpha   90.00
_cell.angle_beta   90.00
_cell.angle_gamma   90.00
#
_symmetry.space_group_name_H-M   'P 1'
#
loop_
_entity.id
_entity.type
_entity.pdbx_description
1 polymer ?
#
loop_
_entity_poly.entity_id
_entity_poly.type
_entity_poly.pdbx_seq_one_letter_code
_entity_poly.pdbx_strand_id
1 'polypeptide(L)' 'MTTVTKAQLDLIYRSTHSDYKGVSADGVRMILVCRGATCLVPLEDLTPEEVAQRLPKHKK' A
#
# COMPACT_ATOMS: atom_id res chain seq x y z
N MET A 1 -10.89 15.36 -4.19
CA MET A 1 -10.66 14.07 -3.51
C MET A 1 -10.31 13.05 -4.57
N THR A 2 -9.05 12.66 -4.69
CA THR A 2 -8.61 11.60 -5.61
C THR A 2 -9.01 10.26 -5.01
N THR A 3 -9.97 9.58 -5.65
CA THR A 3 -10.45 8.27 -5.20
C THR A 3 -9.38 7.22 -5.46
N VAL A 4 -8.93 6.53 -4.40
CA VAL A 4 -8.02 5.38 -4.53
C VAL A 4 -8.80 4.19 -5.07
N THR A 5 -8.29 3.56 -6.13
CA THR A 5 -8.93 2.40 -6.75
C THR A 5 -8.35 1.09 -6.24
N LYS A 6 -9.17 0.03 -6.20
CA LYS A 6 -8.72 -1.33 -5.85
C LYS A 6 -7.58 -1.82 -6.74
N ALA A 7 -7.59 -1.48 -8.03
CA ALA A 7 -6.53 -1.83 -8.97
C ALA A 7 -5.18 -1.19 -8.60
N GLN A 8 -5.18 0.06 -8.12
CA GLN A 8 -3.96 0.72 -7.63
C GLN A 8 -3.42 0.03 -6.38
N LEU A 9 -4.29 -0.32 -5.43
CA LEU A 9 -3.91 -1.04 -4.21
C LEU A 9 -3.36 -2.43 -4.53
N ASP A 10 -4.00 -3.17 -5.44
CA ASP A 10 -3.53 -4.48 -5.90
C ASP A 10 -2.14 -4.39 -6.54
N LEU A 11 -1.89 -3.37 -7.35
CA LEU A 11 -0.59 -3.15 -7.98
C LEU A 11 0.48 -2.88 -6.93
N ILE A 12 0.22 -1.97 -5.98
CA ILE A 12 1.13 -1.66 -4.87
C ILE A 12 1.45 -2.92 -4.07
N TYR A 13 0.44 -3.70 -3.70
CA TYR A 13 0.65 -4.91 -2.93
C TYR A 13 1.49 -5.95 -3.69
N ARG A 14 1.25 -6.11 -4.99
CA ARG A 14 2.02 -7.04 -5.84
C ARG A 14 3.48 -6.59 -5.99
N SER A 15 3.72 -5.29 -6.14
CA SER A 15 5.08 -4.73 -6.32
C SER A 15 5.86 -4.55 -5.02
N THR A 16 5.19 -4.57 -3.86
CA THR A 16 5.86 -4.44 -2.55
C THR A 16 6.56 -5.76 -2.17
N HIS A 17 7.76 -5.70 -1.60
CA HIS A 17 8.48 -6.88 -1.11
C HIS A 17 7.69 -7.61 0.00
N SER A 18 7.85 -8.93 0.12
CA SER A 18 7.15 -9.75 1.14
C SER A 18 7.38 -9.24 2.56
N ASP A 19 8.59 -8.79 2.87
CA ASP A 19 8.95 -8.36 4.23
C ASP A 19 8.28 -7.04 4.64
N TYR A 20 7.71 -6.29 3.68
CA TYR A 20 7.04 -5.01 3.90
C TYR A 20 5.53 -5.10 3.74
N LYS A 21 4.98 -6.31 3.63
CA LYS A 21 3.54 -6.54 3.49
C LYS A 21 3.13 -7.81 4.21
N GLY A 22 1.84 -7.98 4.44
CA GLY A 22 1.32 -9.18 5.05
C GLY A 22 -0.17 -9.31 4.91
N VAL A 23 -0.71 -10.37 5.51
CA VAL A 23 -2.14 -10.58 5.66
C VAL A 23 -2.40 -10.79 7.15
N SER A 24 -3.35 -10.05 7.72
CA SER A 24 -3.77 -10.23 9.11
C SER A 24 -4.49 -11.58 9.29
N ALA A 25 -4.71 -11.99 10.54
CA ALA A 25 -5.48 -13.20 10.84
C ALA A 25 -6.91 -13.16 10.23
N ASP A 26 -7.48 -11.95 10.09
CA ASP A 26 -8.81 -11.72 9.51
C ASP A 26 -8.81 -11.63 7.98
N GLY A 27 -7.67 -11.89 7.32
CA GLY A 27 -7.56 -11.88 5.85
C GLY A 27 -7.35 -10.49 5.24
N VAL A 28 -7.12 -9.45 6.04
CA VAL A 28 -6.90 -8.08 5.56
C VAL A 28 -5.45 -7.92 5.11
N ARG A 29 -5.25 -7.37 3.91
CA ARG A 29 -3.89 -7.05 3.42
C ARG A 29 -3.34 -5.86 4.18
N MET A 30 -2.16 -6.05 4.75
CA MET A 30 -1.43 -5.05 5.52
C MET A 30 -0.17 -4.63 4.77
N ILE A 31 0.28 -3.40 4.97
CA ILE A 31 1.49 -2.86 4.38
C ILE A 31 2.26 -2.01 5.38
N LEU A 32 3.59 -2.07 5.31
CA LEU A 32 4.47 -1.29 6.16
C LEU A 32 4.55 0.16 5.65
N VAL A 33 4.31 1.12 6.54
CA VAL A 33 4.39 2.56 6.29
C VAL A 33 5.26 3.24 7.35
N CYS A 34 5.79 4.41 7.04
CA CYS A 34 6.51 5.25 7.98
C CYS A 34 5.74 6.57 8.17
N ARG A 35 5.06 6.73 9.32
CA ARG A 35 4.26 7.90 9.68
C ARG A 35 4.81 8.52 10.98
N GLY A 36 6.09 8.90 10.96
CA GLY A 36 6.86 9.27 12.16
C GLY A 36 7.40 8.07 12.96
N ALA A 37 6.74 6.92 12.84
CA ALA A 37 7.24 5.61 13.22
C ALA A 37 6.89 4.57 12.15
N THR A 38 7.61 3.46 12.14
CA THR A 38 7.31 2.32 11.28
C THR A 38 6.13 1.52 11.85
N CYS A 39 5.05 1.40 11.08
CA CYS A 39 3.87 0.65 11.49
C CYS A 39 3.26 -0.12 10.32
N LEU A 40 2.56 -1.22 10.64
CA LEU A 40 1.72 -1.93 9.68
C LEU A 40 0.32 -1.31 9.71
N VAL A 41 -0.21 -0.99 8.54
CA VAL A 41 -1.57 -0.47 8.37
C VAL A 41 -2.32 -1.31 7.33
N PRO A 42 -3.66 -1.35 7.38
CA PRO A 42 -4.45 -1.89 6.28
C PRO A 42 -4.08 -1.22 4.96
N LEU A 43 -4.00 -2.00 3.89
CA LEU A 43 -3.67 -1.50 2.56
C LEU A 43 -4.68 -0.43 2.08
N GLU A 44 -5.93 -0.56 2.51
CA GLU A 44 -7.02 0.38 2.20
C GLU A 44 -6.90 1.71 2.96
N ASP A 45 -6.10 1.76 4.04
CA ASP A 45 -5.86 2.97 4.84
C ASP A 45 -4.69 3.83 4.30
N LEU A 46 -4.15 3.49 3.13
CA LEU A 46 -3.16 4.32 2.47
C LEU A 46 -3.80 5.63 2.02
N THR A 47 -3.13 6.75 2.30
CA THR A 47 -3.59 8.05 1.81
C THR A 47 -3.38 8.16 0.29
N PRO A 48 -4.11 9.04 -0.41
CA PRO A 48 -3.90 9.27 -1.84
C PRO A 48 -2.44 9.62 -2.19
N GLU A 49 -1.74 10.35 -1.31
CA GLU A 49 -0.33 10.71 -1.46
C GLU A 49 0.58 9.47 -1.32
N GLU A 50 0.34 8.63 -0.32
CA GLU A 50 1.09 7.38 -0.13
C GLU A 50 0.88 6.42 -1.31
N VAL A 51 -0.35 6.35 -1.83
CA VAL A 51 -0.66 5.58 -3.05
C VAL A 51 0.12 6.14 -4.24
N ALA A 52 0.12 7.46 -4.46
CA ALA A 52 0.85 8.08 -5.56
C ALA A 52 2.37 7.85 -5.49
N GLN A 53 2.95 7.81 -4.29
CA GLN A 53 4.38 7.53 -4.09
C GLN A 53 4.75 6.07 -4.37
N ARG A 54 3.84 5.14 -4.08
CA ARG A 54 4.07 3.69 -4.18
C ARG A 54 3.70 3.12 -5.54
N LEU A 55 2.87 3.82 -6.32
CA LEU A 55 2.54 3.39 -7.67
C LEU A 55 3.82 3.38 -8.53
N PRO A 56 4.12 2.25 -9.20
CA PRO A 56 5.28 2.17 -10.06
C PRO A 56 5.14 3.21 -11.19
N LYS A 57 6.15 4.08 -11.31
CA LYS A 57 6.21 5.04 -12.41
C LYS A 57 6.36 4.26 -13.71
N HIS A 58 5.53 4.56 -14.71
CA HIS A 58 5.73 4.03 -16.05
C HIS A 58 7.16 4.36 -16.48
N LYS A 59 7.96 3.33 -16.78
CA LYS A 59 9.25 3.56 -17.43
C LYS A 59 8.92 4.12 -18.82
N LYS A 60 9.36 5.35 -19.09
CA LYS A 60 9.38 5.90 -20.46
C LYS A 60 10.34 5.10 -21.31
#